data_AF-A0A7J9N9X2-F1
#
_entry.id   AF-A0A7J9N9X2-F1
#
_cell.length_a   1.000
_cell.length_b   1.000
_cell.length_c   1.000
_cell.angle_alpha   90.00
_cell.angle_beta   90.00
_cell.angle_gamma   90.00
#
_symmetry.space_group_name_H-M   'P 1'
#
loop_
_entity.id
_entity.type
_entity.pdbx_description
1 polymer ?
#
loop_
_entity_poly.entity_id
_entity_poly.type
_entity_poly.pdbx_seq_one_letter_code
_entity_poly.pdbx_strand_id
1 'polypeptide(L)' 'MHLRLDADVQKLEAEKLRKGKSKADEDLNSLKTDYKKLYLSIRTVGLGKTLEQWRQEIREEKGKANR' A
#
# COMPACT_ATOMS: atom_id res chain seq x y z
N MET A 1 40.08 -19.06 -14.38
CA MET A 1 39.59 -17.67 -14.23
C MET A 1 38.09 -17.60 -14.56
N HIS A 2 37.25 -18.40 -13.89
CA HIS A 2 35.78 -18.41 -14.06
C HIS A 2 35.07 -18.15 -12.71
N LEU A 3 35.65 -18.66 -11.62
CA LEU A 3 35.17 -18.43 -10.24
C LEU A 3 35.00 -16.97 -9.84
N ARG A 4 35.80 -16.06 -10.42
CA ARG A 4 35.71 -14.62 -10.13
C ARG A 4 34.49 -13.98 -10.79
N LEU A 5 34.14 -14.43 -12.01
CA LEU A 5 32.93 -13.98 -12.71
C LEU A 5 31.68 -14.51 -12.02
N ASP A 6 31.68 -15.76 -11.55
CA ASP A 6 30.54 -16.32 -10.79
C ASP A 6 30.32 -15.57 -9.46
N ALA A 7 31.39 -15.21 -8.75
CA ALA A 7 31.28 -14.41 -7.53
C ALA A 7 30.71 -13.01 -7.78
N ASP A 8 31.09 -12.37 -8.89
CA ASP A 8 30.57 -11.06 -9.28
C ASP A 8 29.08 -11.14 -9.69
N VAL A 9 28.66 -12.23 -10.36
CA VAL A 9 27.24 -12.50 -10.69
C VAL A 9 26.42 -12.72 -9.42
N GLN A 10 26.88 -13.56 -8.48
CA GLN A 10 26.19 -13.79 -7.21
C GLN A 10 26.03 -12.52 -6.38
N LYS A 11 27.05 -11.66 -6.38
CA LYS A 11 26.99 -10.36 -5.70
C LYS A 11 25.94 -9.44 -6.34
N LEU A 12 25.87 -9.39 -7.67
CA LEU A 12 24.89 -8.59 -8.40
C LEU A 12 23.44 -9.06 -8.11
N GLU A 13 23.21 -10.37 -8.08
CA GLU A 13 21.90 -10.95 -7.75
C GLU A 13 21.48 -10.61 -6.32
N ALA A 14 22.40 -10.74 -5.36
CA ALA A 14 22.15 -10.40 -3.96
C ALA A 14 21.82 -8.91 -3.78
N GLU A 15 22.51 -8.01 -4.48
CA GLU A 15 22.21 -6.57 -4.45
C GLU A 15 20.83 -6.25 -5.06
N LYS A 16 20.47 -6.90 -6.17
CA LYS A 16 19.15 -6.73 -6.80
C LYS A 16 18.03 -7.18 -5.86
N LEU A 17 18.20 -8.32 -5.19
CA LEU A 17 17.25 -8.81 -4.19
C LEU A 17 17.15 -7.84 -3.01
N ARG A 18 18.27 -7.30 -2.52
CA ARG A 18 18.28 -6.32 -1.43
C ARG A 18 17.49 -5.05 -1.79
N LYS A 19 17.67 -4.52 -3.00
CA LYS A 19 16.94 -3.35 -3.51
C LYS A 19 15.45 -3.63 -3.70
N GLY A 20 15.09 -4.83 -4.17
CA GLY A 20 13.70 -5.25 -4.28
C GLY A 20 13.02 -5.32 -2.91
N LYS A 21 13.71 -5.89 -1.92
CA LYS A 21 13.20 -6.01 -0.54
C LYS A 21 13.03 -4.64 0.12
N SER A 22 14.00 -3.74 0.00
CA SER A 22 13.89 -2.40 0.59
C SER A 22 12.71 -1.61 0.02
N LYS A 23 12.48 -1.70 -1.30
CA LYS A 23 11.31 -1.06 -1.93
C LYS A 23 10.00 -1.65 -1.42
N ALA A 24 9.91 -2.98 -1.30
CA ALA A 24 8.72 -3.63 -0.76
C ALA A 24 8.43 -3.22 0.70
N ASP A 25 9.47 -3.05 1.53
CA ASP A 25 9.34 -2.57 2.90
C ASP A 25 8.89 -1.10 2.95
N GLU A 26 9.39 -0.25 2.05
CA GLU A 26 8.95 1.15 1.89
C GLU A 26 7.48 1.23 1.47
N ASP A 27 7.09 0.47 0.44
CA ASP A 27 5.71 0.40 -0.05
C ASP A 27 4.75 -0.10 1.05
N LEU A 28 5.17 -1.11 1.83
CA LEU A 28 4.41 -1.62 2.97
C LEU A 28 4.25 -0.57 4.08
N ASN A 29 5.31 0.18 4.40
CA ASN A 29 5.25 1.25 5.39
C ASN A 29 4.35 2.41 4.95
N SER A 30 4.38 2.75 3.66
CA SER A 30 3.46 3.73 3.08
C SER A 30 2.01 3.25 3.23
N LEU A 31 1.72 2.01 2.79
CA LEU A 31 0.38 1.44 2.87
C LEU A 31 -0.13 1.38 4.31
N LYS A 32 0.72 1.00 5.27
CA LYS A 32 0.38 1.00 6.70
C LYS A 32 0.01 2.39 7.20
N THR A 33 0.71 3.42 6.73
CA THR A 33 0.45 4.81 7.08
C THR A 33 -0.88 5.29 6.49
N ASP A 34 -1.12 5.00 5.22
CA ASP A 34 -2.35 5.39 4.54
C ASP A 34 -3.58 4.67 5.11
N TYR A 35 -3.44 3.39 5.47
CA TYR A 35 -4.49 2.65 6.17
C TYR A 35 -4.84 3.28 7.52
N LYS A 36 -3.83 3.67 8.33
CA LYS A 36 -4.08 4.34 9.61
C LYS A 36 -4.77 5.69 9.43
N LYS A 37 -4.36 6.48 8.43
CA LYS A 37 -5.02 7.75 8.09
C LYS A 37 -6.48 7.50 7.71
N LEU A 38 -6.75 6.54 6.83
CA LEU A 38 -8.11 6.17 6.43
C LEU A 38 -8.95 5.73 7.63
N TYR A 39 -8.42 4.86 8.49
CA TYR A 39 -9.12 4.41 9.70
C TYR A 39 -9.48 5.58 10.63
N LEU A 40 -8.55 6.52 10.85
CA LEU A 40 -8.80 7.72 11.65
C LEU A 40 -9.82 8.65 10.99
N SER A 41 -9.78 8.83 9.67
CA SER A 41 -10.77 9.59 8.91
C SER A 41 -12.17 8.96 9.03
N ILE A 42 -12.29 7.64 8.86
CA ILE A 42 -13.55 6.91 9.01
C ILE A 42 -14.05 7.01 10.46
N ARG A 43 -13.17 6.89 11.46
CA ARG A 43 -13.55 7.04 12.89
C ARG A 43 -14.02 8.46 13.20
N THR A 44 -13.34 9.47 12.66
CA THR A 44 -13.66 10.89 12.90
C THR A 44 -14.96 11.28 12.20
N VAL A 45 -15.18 10.83 10.97
CA VAL A 45 -16.43 11.04 10.23
C VAL A 45 -17.57 10.18 10.82
N GLY A 46 -17.26 8.96 11.27
CA GLY A 46 -18.20 8.03 11.92
C GLY A 46 -18.57 8.40 13.36
N LEU A 47 -17.83 9.29 14.02
CA LEU A 47 -18.25 9.90 15.27
C LEU A 47 -19.46 10.84 15.10
N GLY A 48 -19.75 11.29 13.87
CA GLY A 48 -20.91 12.12 13.54
C GLY A 48 -21.99 11.45 12.67
N LYS A 49 -21.72 10.26 12.10
CA LYS A 49 -22.64 9.55 11.19
C LYS A 49 -22.72 8.06 11.50
N THR A 50 -23.92 7.49 11.43
CA THR A 50 -24.13 6.04 11.59
C THR A 50 -23.69 5.26 10.35
N LEU A 51 -23.42 3.95 10.52
CA LEU A 51 -23.02 3.04 9.43
C LEU A 51 -24.03 3.03 8.25
N GLU A 52 -25.31 3.29 8.54
CA GLU A 52 -26.40 3.41 7.57
C GLU A 52 -26.21 4.61 6.62
N GLN A 53 -25.79 5.76 7.17
CA GLN A 53 -25.56 6.98 6.39
C GLN A 53 -24.36 6.82 5.45
N TRP A 54 -23.34 6.07 5.87
CA TRP A 54 -22.22 5.69 5.02
C TRP A 54 -22.63 4.80 3.84
N ARG A 55 -23.49 3.79 4.09
CA ARG A 55 -24.01 2.93 3.03
C ARG A 55 -24.87 3.72 2.03
N GLN A 56 -25.57 4.74 2.49
CA GLN A 56 -26.35 5.67 1.65
C GLN A 56 -25.42 6.48 0.72
N GLU A 57 -24.40 7.15 1.27
CA GLU A 57 -23.45 7.96 0.48
C GLU A 57 -22.68 7.13 -0.55
N ILE A 58 -22.24 5.92 -0.20
CA ILE A 58 -21.55 5.02 -1.16
C ILE A 58 -22.48 4.62 -2.31
N ARG A 59 -23.77 4.42 -2.07
CA ARG A 59 -24.75 4.12 -3.14
C ARG A 59 -24.98 5.32 -4.04
N GLU A 60 -25.10 6.52 -3.47
CA GLU A 60 -25.27 7.76 -4.23
C GLU A 60 -24.05 8.05 -5.09
N GLU A 61 -22.84 7.86 -4.57
CA GLU A 61 -21.61 8.15 -5.31
C GLU A 61 -21.34 7.14 -6.44
N LYS A 62 -21.65 5.85 -6.21
CA LYS A 62 -21.66 4.84 -7.29
C LYS A 62 -22.67 5.17 -8.38
N GLY A 63 -23.84 5.73 -8.02
CA GLY A 63 -24.87 6.15 -8.97
C GLY A 63 -24.44 7.36 -9.82
N LYS A 64 -23.64 8.28 -9.26
CA LYS A 64 -23.05 9.41 -10.00
C LYS A 64 -21.93 8.98 -10.93
N ALA A 65 -21.07 8.05 -10.49
CA ALA A 65 -19.96 7.56 -11.31
C ALA A 65 -20.41 6.68 -12.49
N ASN A 66 -21.64 6.15 -12.44
CA ASN A 66 -22.25 5.36 -13.50
C ASN A 66 -23.14 6.20 -14.45
N ARG A 67 -23.10 7.53 -14.35
CA ARG A 67 -23.88 8.46 -15.17
C ARG A 67 -22.96 9.35 -16.01
#